data_AF-A0A3D3P0D4-F1
#
_entry.id   AF-A0A3D3P0D4-F1
#
_cell.length_a   1.000
_cell.length_b   1.000
_cell.length_c   1.000
_cell.angle_alpha   90.00
_cell.angle_beta   90.00
_cell.angle_gamma   90.00
#
_symmetry.space_group_name_H-M   'P 1'
#
loop_
_entity.id
_entity.type
_entity.pdbx_description
1 polymer ?
#
loop_
_entity_poly.entity_id
_entity_poly.type
_entity_poly.pdbx_seq_one_letter_code
_entity_poly.pdbx_strand_id
1 'polypeptide(L)'
;WKVTDWARVESISRFHAWNEEVVRERFAYDEESCLHIALVRAWRLPGRWTFPYSKSYGGCRSWVSLPAEGLDLLPQASPPMSEAEWQQT
;
A
#
# COMPACT_ATOMS: atom_id res chain seq x y z
N TRP A 1 -5.71 -0.80 -12.05
CA TRP A 1 -6.00 0.19 -13.12
C TRP A 1 -4.69 0.54 -13.81
N LYS A 2 -4.60 0.42 -15.15
CA LYS A 2 -3.39 0.74 -15.90
C LYS A 2 -3.44 2.20 -16.35
N VAL A 3 -2.37 2.95 -16.09
CA VAL A 3 -2.23 4.35 -16.47
C VAL A 3 -1.04 4.48 -17.41
N THR A 4 -1.28 4.99 -18.62
CA THR A 4 -0.27 5.17 -19.68
C THR A 4 -0.02 6.65 -19.99
N ASP A 5 -0.66 7.56 -19.25
CA ASP A 5 -0.52 9.01 -19.40
C ASP A 5 0.14 9.59 -18.15
N TRP A 6 1.26 10.28 -18.33
CA TRP A 6 1.99 10.91 -17.24
C TRP A 6 1.15 11.96 -16.49
N ALA A 7 0.34 12.76 -17.18
CA ALA A 7 -0.49 13.77 -16.53
C ALA A 7 -1.46 13.15 -15.51
N ARG A 8 -1.95 11.95 -15.82
CA ARG A 8 -2.81 11.17 -14.92
C ARG A 8 -2.03 10.58 -13.75
N VAL A 9 -0.78 10.14 -13.94
CA VAL A 9 0.11 9.73 -12.84
C VAL A 9 0.39 10.91 -11.90
N GLU A 10 0.69 12.08 -12.45
CA GLU A 10 0.96 13.30 -11.68
C GLU A 10 -0.27 13.74 -10.85
N SER A 11 -1.47 13.60 -11.41
CA SER A 11 -2.72 13.96 -10.72
C SER A 11 -2.99 13.16 -9.44
N ILE A 12 -2.38 11.98 -9.30
CA ILE A 12 -2.54 11.10 -8.13
C ILE A 12 -1.32 11.13 -7.18
N SER A 13 -0.35 12.00 -7.43
CA SER A 13 0.89 12.12 -6.64
C SER A 13 0.66 12.28 -5.13
N ARG A 14 -0.42 12.96 -4.74
CA ARG A 14 -0.82 13.16 -3.33
C ARG A 14 -1.22 11.88 -2.59
N PHE A 15 -1.47 10.77 -3.30
CA PHE A 15 -1.99 9.53 -2.74
C PHE A 15 -0.91 8.47 -2.49
N HIS A 16 0.36 8.78 -2.76
CA HIS A 16 1.49 7.88 -2.49
C HIS A 16 2.68 8.63 -1.89
N ALA A 17 3.57 7.90 -1.21
CA ALA A 17 4.76 8.48 -0.57
C ALA A 17 6.03 8.42 -1.43
N TRP A 18 5.93 8.02 -2.71
CA TRP A 18 7.08 7.90 -3.60
C TRP A 18 7.55 9.25 -4.14
N ASN A 19 8.86 9.41 -4.26
CA ASN A 19 9.47 10.54 -4.97
C ASN A 19 9.11 10.49 -6.45
N GLU A 20 8.93 11.66 -7.07
CA GLU A 20 8.55 11.76 -8.48
C GLU A 20 9.57 11.08 -9.40
N GLU A 21 10.87 11.20 -9.12
CA GLU A 21 11.91 10.58 -9.97
C GLU A 21 11.75 9.05 -10.00
N VAL A 22 11.46 8.43 -8.85
CA VAL A 22 11.22 6.98 -8.76
C VAL A 22 9.98 6.60 -9.56
N VAL A 23 8.92 7.39 -9.48
CA VAL A 23 7.68 7.13 -10.23
C VAL A 23 7.91 7.27 -11.73
N ARG A 24 8.69 8.26 -12.19
CA ARG A 24 9.07 8.43 -13.60
C ARG A 24 9.89 7.26 -14.12
N GLU A 25 10.89 6.81 -13.37
CA GLU A 25 11.69 5.65 -13.73
C GLU A 25 10.82 4.39 -13.86
N ARG A 26 9.90 4.17 -12.92
CA ARG A 26 8.98 3.02 -12.98
C ARG A 26 7.98 3.14 -14.11
N PHE A 27 7.51 4.34 -14.42
CA PHE A 27 6.61 4.59 -15.54
C PHE A 27 7.29 4.26 -16.88
N ALA A 28 8.57 4.61 -17.05
CA ALA A 28 9.33 4.37 -18.28
C ALA A 28 10.21 3.10 -18.25
N TYR A 29 9.90 2.15 -17.36
CA TYR A 29 10.77 0.98 -17.12
C TYR A 29 10.78 -0.05 -18.27
N ASP A 30 9.68 -0.15 -19.02
CA ASP A 30 9.49 -1.15 -20.07
C ASP A 30 9.11 -0.47 -21.41
N GLU A 31 9.00 -1.26 -22.49
CA GLU A 31 8.65 -0.77 -23.84
C GLU A 31 7.39 0.10 -23.85
N GLU A 32 6.42 -0.25 -23.00
CA GLU A 32 5.22 0.54 -22.79
C GLU A 32 5.33 1.36 -21.52
N SER A 33 5.38 2.69 -21.68
CA SER A 33 5.41 3.58 -20.53
C SER A 33 4.08 3.57 -19.77
N CYS A 34 4.03 2.89 -18.63
CA CYS A 34 2.81 2.71 -17.85
C CYS A 34 3.05 2.41 -16.37
N LEU A 35 2.02 2.61 -15.56
CA LEU A 35 1.95 2.16 -14.17
C LEU A 35 0.63 1.42 -13.91
N HIS A 36 0.71 0.38 -13.08
CA HIS A 36 -0.47 -0.30 -12.54
C HIS A 36 -0.74 0.22 -11.13
N ILE A 37 -1.92 0.81 -10.96
CA ILE A 37 -2.34 1.45 -9.71
C ILE A 37 -3.35 0.58 -8.99
N ALA A 38 -3.16 0.46 -7.67
CA ALA A 38 -4.10 -0.13 -6.72
C ALA A 38 -4.42 0.90 -5.64
N LEU A 39 -5.71 1.19 -5.45
CA LEU A 39 -6.20 1.95 -4.30
C LEU A 39 -6.40 0.96 -3.15
N VAL A 40 -5.76 1.22 -2.01
CA VAL A 40 -5.82 0.36 -0.83
C VAL A 40 -6.37 1.13 0.35
N ARG A 41 -7.22 0.47 1.15
CA ARG A 41 -7.71 1.03 2.41
C ARG A 41 -6.93 0.44 3.57
N ALA A 42 -6.22 1.29 4.30
CA ALA A 42 -5.52 0.89 5.51
C ALA A 42 -6.45 0.95 6.73
N TRP A 43 -6.15 0.14 7.75
CA TRP A 43 -6.86 0.10 9.02
C TRP A 43 -5.86 0.23 10.17
N ARG A 44 -6.17 1.07 11.16
CA ARG A 44 -5.34 1.31 12.33
C ARG A 44 -5.71 0.32 13.44
N LEU A 45 -4.73 -0.47 13.87
CA LEU A 45 -4.87 -1.34 15.03
C LEU A 45 -5.06 -0.51 16.31
N PRO A 46 -5.82 -1.00 17.31
CA PRO A 46 -6.01 -0.29 18.59
C PRO A 46 -4.73 -0.24 19.45
N GLY A 47 -3.74 -1.07 19.13
CA GLY A 47 -2.47 -1.16 19.84
C GLY A 47 -1.36 -1.73 18.96
N ARG A 48 -0.13 -1.68 19.47
CA ARG A 48 1.04 -2.20 18.77
C ARG A 48 1.06 -3.72 18.82
N TRP A 49 1.12 -4.35 17.65
CA TRP A 49 1.39 -5.78 17.53
C TRP A 49 2.90 -6.02 17.42
N THR A 50 3.53 -6.47 18.51
CA THR A 50 4.96 -6.77 18.56
C THR A 50 5.19 -8.28 18.60
N PHE A 51 6.07 -8.80 17.75
CA PHE A 51 6.50 -10.19 17.75
C PHE A 51 7.97 -10.29 17.31
N PRO A 52 8.73 -11.31 17.77
CA PRO A 52 10.12 -11.46 17.40
C PRO A 52 10.27 -11.77 15.90
N TYR A 53 11.41 -11.39 15.34
CA TYR A 53 11.75 -11.76 13.97
C TYR A 53 11.82 -13.30 13.84
N SER A 54 11.17 -13.83 12.81
CA SER A 54 11.26 -15.24 12.41
C SER A 54 12.00 -15.36 11.08
N LYS A 55 12.82 -16.41 10.93
CA LYS A 55 13.45 -16.74 9.64
C LYS A 55 12.43 -16.92 8.51
N SER A 56 11.20 -17.27 8.83
CA SER A 56 10.09 -17.38 7.86
C SER A 56 9.77 -16.06 7.16
N TYR A 57 10.11 -14.91 7.76
CA TYR A 57 9.86 -13.57 7.19
C TYR A 57 10.95 -13.11 6.22
N GLY A 58 12.10 -13.79 6.17
CA GLY A 58 13.21 -13.43 5.30
C GLY A 58 13.05 -13.95 3.87
N GLY A 59 13.84 -13.36 2.96
CA GLY A 59 13.94 -13.76 1.55
C GLY A 59 12.95 -13.04 0.62
N CYS A 60 12.95 -13.43 -0.65
CA CYS A 60 12.01 -12.90 -1.65
C CYS A 60 10.65 -13.58 -1.48
N ARG A 61 9.81 -13.03 -0.59
CA ARG A 61 8.42 -13.49 -0.41
C ARG A 61 7.43 -12.40 -0.73
N SER A 62 6.38 -12.77 -1.45
CA SER A 62 5.22 -11.89 -1.70
C SER A 62 4.29 -11.79 -0.50
N TRP A 63 4.28 -12.81 0.38
CA TRP A 63 3.41 -12.89 1.55
C TRP A 63 4.13 -13.57 2.71
N VAL A 64 3.80 -13.14 3.94
CA VAL A 64 4.26 -13.74 5.19
C VAL A 64 3.08 -14.02 6.10
N SER A 65 3.11 -15.16 6.79
CA SER A 65 2.11 -15.47 7.82
C SER A 65 2.51 -14.83 9.13
N LEU A 66 1.68 -13.92 9.63
CA LEU A 66 1.88 -13.33 10.95
C LEU A 66 1.53 -14.35 12.06
N PRO A 67 2.09 -14.20 13.27
CA PRO A 67 1.74 -15.06 14.40
C PRO A 67 0.24 -15.04 14.72
N ALA A 68 -0.26 -16.03 15.45
CA ALA A 68 -1.67 -16.01 15.87
C ALA A 68 -1.90 -14.98 16.99
N GLU A 69 -0.90 -14.81 17.84
CA GLU A 69 -0.86 -13.86 18.94
C GLU A 69 -0.89 -12.44 18.37
N GLY A 70 -2.05 -11.76 18.45
CA GLY A 70 -2.26 -10.40 17.94
C GLY A 70 -3.33 -10.30 16.85
N LEU A 71 -3.82 -11.43 16.31
CA LEU A 71 -4.95 -11.43 15.38
C LEU A 71 -6.24 -10.87 16.02
N ASP A 72 -6.39 -10.97 17.34
CA ASP A 72 -7.52 -10.39 18.08
C ASP A 72 -7.58 -8.85 18.03
N LEU A 73 -6.52 -8.19 17.56
CA LEU A 73 -6.49 -6.75 17.31
C LEU A 73 -7.19 -6.38 15.99
N LEU A 74 -7.31 -7.32 15.04
CA LEU A 74 -7.87 -7.05 13.71
C LEU A 74 -9.36 -6.66 13.76
N PRO A 75 -10.24 -7.35 14.50
CA PRO A 75 -11.66 -6.96 14.60
C PRO A 75 -11.88 -5.59 15.26
N GLN A 76 -10.88 -5.11 16.01
CA GLN A 76 -10.90 -3.82 16.71
C GLN A 76 -10.22 -2.71 15.90
N ALA A 77 -9.71 -3.02 14.71
CA ALA A 77 -9.09 -2.03 13.87
C ALA A 77 -10.13 -1.00 13.43
N SER A 78 -9.69 0.24 13.25
CA SER A 78 -10.54 1.34 12.79
C SER A 78 -9.98 1.93 11.51
N PRO A 79 -10.84 2.35 10.55
CA PRO A 79 -10.34 3.07 9.40
C PRO A 79 -9.80 4.44 9.84
N PRO A 80 -8.69 4.92 9.27
CA PRO A 80 -8.11 6.22 9.62
C PRO A 80 -8.96 7.40 9.12
N MET A 81 -9.89 7.14 8.21
CA MET A 81 -10.84 8.10 7.65
C MET A 81 -12.25 7.49 7.64
N SER A 82 -13.27 8.34 7.70
CA SER A 82 -14.67 7.93 7.61
C SER A 82 -15.02 7.33 6.24
N GLU A 83 -16.16 6.65 6.16
CA GLU A 83 -16.66 6.11 4.89
C GLU A 83 -16.96 7.23 3.88
N ALA A 84 -17.52 8.35 4.33
CA ALA A 84 -17.82 9.47 3.45
C ALA A 84 -16.56 10.08 2.85
N GLU A 85 -15.48 10.22 3.62
CA GLU A 85 -14.18 10.68 3.11
C GLU A 85 -13.57 9.66 2.13
N TRP A 86 -13.72 8.36 2.41
CA TRP A 86 -13.20 7.30 1.54
C TRP A 86 -13.88 7.30 0.17
N GLN A 87 -15.20 7.48 0.10
CA GLN A 87 -15.95 7.51 -1.16
C GLN A 87 -15.68 8.74 -2.04
N GLN A 88 -15.00 9.76 -1.49
CA GLN A 88 -14.59 10.97 -2.21
C GLN A 88 -13.14 10.92 -2.72
N THR A 89 -12.43 9.83 -2.44
CA THR A 89 -11.04 9.60 -2.88
C THR A 89 -11.02 9.04 -4.31
#